data_AF-A0A919KVN1-F1
#
_entry.id   AF-A0A919KVN1-F1
#
_cell.length_a   1.000
_cell.length_b   1.000
_cell.length_c   1.000
_cell.angle_alpha   90.00
_cell.angle_beta   90.00
_cell.angle_gamma   90.00
#
_symmetry.space_group_name_H-M   'P 1'
#
loop_
_entity.id
_entity.type
_entity.pdbx_description
1 polymer ?
#
loop_
_entity_poly.entity_id
_entity_poly.type
_entity_poly.pdbx_seq_one_letter_code
_entity_poly.pdbx_strand_id
1 'polypeptide(L)'
;MNETLVTMVGNVASVVSYAQTTGGVPVANFRLVATERRYDRVKGEWVDGDTHWVTVVAWRWLAANLVSSLSKGDPVVVSGRLRVREWEEGERRRSGVEIDARSVGHDLSRGTSAFRWAVRGKSEQQWAGSGGLPVPGGPAGPIVGGPGGGLGAGAGAGAGAGADGGPGSIAEALAEPAVPDWIVAAVHARRASVAAAEVSAGGPVTEGEVAAV
;
A
#
# COMPACT_ATOMS: atom_id res chain seq x y z
N MET A 1 24.20 5.86 6.11
CA MET A 1 23.76 5.47 4.75
C MET A 1 22.84 6.57 4.26
N ASN A 2 23.18 7.24 3.15
CA ASN A 2 22.45 8.43 2.69
C ASN A 2 21.39 8.02 1.67
N GLU A 3 20.15 8.43 1.86
CA GLU A 3 19.05 8.19 0.94
C GLU A 3 18.60 9.52 0.32
N THR A 4 18.38 9.56 -0.99
CA THR A 4 17.78 10.72 -1.67
C THR A 4 16.26 10.62 -1.55
N LEU A 5 15.68 11.42 -0.67
CA LEU A 5 14.22 11.50 -0.50
C LEU A 5 13.63 12.55 -1.44
N VAL A 6 12.49 12.21 -2.04
CA VAL A 6 11.72 13.12 -2.90
C VAL A 6 10.25 13.08 -2.51
N THR A 7 9.58 14.22 -2.64
CA THR A 7 8.12 14.32 -2.56
C THR A 7 7.62 14.89 -3.87
N MET A 8 6.64 14.25 -4.47
CA MET A 8 6.07 14.65 -5.75
C MET A 8 4.55 14.66 -5.67
N VAL A 9 3.95 15.71 -6.23
CA VAL A 9 2.49 15.89 -6.32
C VAL A 9 2.09 15.82 -7.78
N GLY A 10 1.07 15.02 -8.09
CA GLY A 10 0.68 14.80 -9.48
C GLY A 10 -0.54 13.92 -9.60
N ASN A 11 -0.79 13.43 -10.82
CA ASN A 11 -1.94 12.58 -11.11
C ASN A 11 -1.50 11.17 -11.51
N VAL A 12 -2.28 10.17 -11.12
CA VAL A 12 -2.07 8.78 -11.54
C VAL A 12 -2.37 8.65 -13.04
N ALA A 13 -1.33 8.49 -13.86
CA ALA A 13 -1.44 8.46 -15.33
C ALA A 13 -1.78 7.07 -15.89
N SER A 14 -1.46 5.99 -15.18
CA SER A 14 -1.77 4.61 -15.57
C SER A 14 -2.69 3.92 -14.57
N VAL A 15 -3.31 2.82 -14.96
CA VAL A 15 -3.94 1.92 -13.98
C VAL A 15 -2.86 1.40 -13.03
N VAL A 16 -3.20 1.24 -11.75
CA VAL A 16 -2.30 0.67 -10.75
C VAL A 16 -2.17 -0.83 -11.02
N SER A 17 -0.97 -1.26 -11.41
CA SER A 17 -0.64 -2.68 -11.57
C SER A 17 -0.30 -3.27 -10.22
N TYR A 18 -0.73 -4.50 -9.97
CA TYR A 18 -0.44 -5.27 -8.78
C TYR A 18 0.15 -6.62 -9.18
N ALA A 19 1.25 -7.00 -8.54
CA ALA A 19 1.87 -8.31 -8.70
C ALA A 19 2.39 -8.81 -7.34
N GLN A 20 2.80 -10.07 -7.31
CA GLN A 20 3.55 -10.63 -6.19
C GLN A 20 4.87 -11.20 -6.71
N THR A 21 5.94 -11.02 -5.95
CA THR A 21 7.21 -11.68 -6.27
C THR A 21 7.11 -13.19 -6.03
N THR A 22 8.07 -13.96 -6.52
CA THR A 22 8.18 -15.40 -6.24
C THR A 22 8.18 -15.72 -4.74
N GLY A 23 8.68 -14.80 -3.90
CA GLY A 23 8.65 -14.89 -2.44
C GLY A 23 7.33 -14.45 -1.80
N GLY A 24 6.27 -14.22 -2.58
CA GLY A 24 4.96 -13.79 -2.10
C GLY A 24 4.91 -12.34 -1.60
N VAL A 25 5.90 -11.51 -1.94
CA VAL A 25 5.92 -10.10 -1.51
C VAL A 25 5.05 -9.26 -2.45
N PRO A 26 4.00 -8.59 -1.97
CA PRO A 26 3.19 -7.71 -2.81
C PRO A 26 3.98 -6.52 -3.34
N VAL A 27 3.80 -6.21 -4.61
CA VAL A 27 4.32 -5.04 -5.29
C VAL A 27 3.22 -4.39 -6.11
N ALA A 28 3.14 -3.06 -6.08
CA ALA A 28 2.26 -2.30 -6.95
C ALA A 28 3.04 -1.17 -7.61
N ASN A 29 2.71 -0.88 -8.86
CA ASN A 29 3.31 0.22 -9.59
C ASN A 29 2.28 0.99 -10.41
N PHE A 30 2.56 2.28 -10.61
CA PHE A 30 1.80 3.12 -11.52
C PHE A 30 2.68 4.26 -12.05
N ARG A 31 2.27 4.84 -13.18
CA ARG A 31 2.90 6.03 -13.74
C ARG A 31 2.29 7.26 -13.08
N LEU A 32 3.14 8.13 -12.53
CA LEU A 32 2.76 9.43 -11.99
C LEU A 32 3.20 10.51 -12.97
N VAL A 33 2.29 11.45 -13.25
CA VAL A 33 2.59 12.65 -14.03
C VAL A 33 2.51 13.87 -13.12
N ALA A 34 3.56 14.68 -13.10
CA ALA A 34 3.63 15.92 -12.34
C ALA A 34 3.95 17.06 -13.30
N THR A 35 2.98 17.95 -13.51
CA THR A 35 3.15 19.15 -14.34
C THR A 35 3.42 20.34 -13.43
N GLU A 36 4.56 20.99 -13.61
CA GLU A 36 4.88 22.21 -12.90
C GLU A 36 4.01 23.36 -13.41
N ARG A 37 3.51 24.21 -12.52
CA ARG A 37 2.84 25.46 -12.90
C ARG A 37 3.68 26.62 -12.39
N ARG A 38 4.00 27.57 -13.28
CA ARG A 38 4.71 28.80 -12.93
C ARG A 38 3.85 30.01 -13.23
N TYR A 39 3.94 31.02 -12.38
CA TYR A 39 3.25 32.28 -12.62
C TYR A 39 4.07 33.15 -13.57
N ASP A 40 3.53 33.46 -14.74
CA ASP A 40 4.13 34.39 -15.69
C ASP A 40 3.76 35.82 -15.30
N ARG A 41 4.74 36.58 -14.79
CA ARG A 41 4.52 37.95 -14.33
C ARG A 41 4.24 38.95 -15.45
N VAL A 42 4.64 38.65 -16.69
CA VAL A 42 4.42 39.54 -17.84
C VAL A 42 2.99 39.41 -18.33
N LYS A 43 2.47 38.18 -18.34
CA LYS A 43 1.11 37.88 -18.80
C LYS A 43 0.06 37.90 -17.68
N GLY A 44 0.49 37.84 -16.42
CA GLY A 44 -0.41 37.80 -15.26
C GLY A 44 -1.17 36.48 -15.12
N GLU A 45 -0.66 35.38 -15.68
CA GLU A 45 -1.34 34.09 -15.72
C GLU A 45 -0.45 32.94 -15.24
N TRP A 46 -1.09 31.87 -14.74
CA TRP A 46 -0.39 30.63 -14.43
C TRP A 46 -0.22 29.80 -15.70
N VAL A 47 1.02 29.62 -16.13
CA VAL A 47 1.36 28.80 -17.29
C VAL A 47 1.90 27.45 -16.84
N ASP A 48 1.56 26.42 -17.59
CA ASP A 48 2.14 25.09 -17.41
C ASP A 48 3.60 25.11 -17.88
N GLY A 49 4.47 24.51 -17.08
CA GLY A 49 5.89 24.33 -17.35
C GLY A 49 6.19 22.89 -17.73
N ASP A 50 7.32 22.38 -17.25
CA ASP A 50 7.76 21.03 -17.56
C ASP A 50 6.85 19.97 -16.93
N THR A 51 6.69 18.86 -17.65
CA THR A 51 5.91 17.72 -17.19
C THR A 51 6.84 16.54 -16.94
N HIS A 52 6.92 16.14 -15.67
CA HIS A 52 7.73 15.02 -15.21
C HIS A 52 6.89 13.75 -15.20
N TRP A 53 7.47 12.69 -15.74
CA TRP A 53 6.87 11.37 -15.76
C TRP A 53 7.73 10.40 -14.98
N VAL A 54 7.18 9.85 -13.90
CA VAL A 54 7.94 9.03 -12.95
C VAL A 54 7.14 7.76 -12.64
N THR A 55 7.83 6.64 -12.51
CA THR A 55 7.19 5.39 -12.09
C THR A 55 7.25 5.31 -10.57
N VAL A 56 6.10 5.10 -9.93
CA VAL A 56 6.02 4.94 -8.48
C VAL A 56 5.90 3.46 -8.19
N VAL A 57 6.76 2.94 -7.32
CA VAL A 57 6.78 1.54 -6.90
C VAL A 57 6.51 1.46 -5.41
N ALA A 58 5.51 0.68 -5.03
CA ALA A 58 5.14 0.44 -3.65
C ALA A 58 5.24 -1.04 -3.30
N TRP A 59 5.54 -1.32 -2.05
CA TRP A 59 5.78 -2.67 -1.57
C TRP A 59 4.86 -3.03 -0.40
N ARG A 60 4.67 -4.33 -0.19
CA ARG A 60 4.01 -4.92 0.99
C ARG A 60 2.60 -4.34 1.17
N TRP A 61 2.29 -3.84 2.36
CA TRP A 61 0.98 -3.26 2.68
C TRP A 61 0.65 -2.03 1.86
N LEU A 62 1.64 -1.20 1.51
CA LEU A 62 1.37 -0.03 0.67
C LEU A 62 0.89 -0.47 -0.72
N ALA A 63 1.49 -1.52 -1.30
CA ALA A 63 1.05 -2.05 -2.59
C ALA A 63 -0.42 -2.48 -2.58
N ALA A 64 -0.84 -3.25 -1.57
CA ALA A 64 -2.21 -3.73 -1.44
C ALA A 64 -3.22 -2.59 -1.17
N ASN A 65 -2.82 -1.59 -0.40
CA ASN A 65 -3.65 -0.41 -0.14
C ASN A 65 -3.76 0.48 -1.38
N LEU A 66 -2.70 0.61 -2.18
CA LEU A 66 -2.72 1.45 -3.38
C LEU A 66 -3.67 0.92 -4.44
N VAL A 67 -3.64 -0.38 -4.75
CA VAL A 67 -4.52 -0.97 -5.76
C VAL A 67 -6.00 -0.87 -5.37
N SER A 68 -6.30 -0.87 -4.06
CA SER A 68 -7.67 -0.73 -3.56
C SER A 68 -8.12 0.73 -3.40
N SER A 69 -7.18 1.67 -3.24
CA SER A 69 -7.48 3.07 -2.91
C SER A 69 -7.40 4.01 -4.09
N LEU A 70 -6.52 3.76 -5.06
CA LEU A 70 -6.25 4.66 -6.17
C LEU A 70 -6.84 4.16 -7.50
N SER A 71 -7.10 5.10 -8.39
CA SER A 71 -7.55 4.88 -9.76
C SER A 71 -6.83 5.83 -10.72
N LYS A 72 -6.85 5.51 -12.01
CA LYS A 72 -6.28 6.39 -13.04
C LYS A 72 -6.99 7.74 -12.99
N GLY A 73 -6.22 8.82 -12.95
CA GLY A 73 -6.69 10.20 -12.85
C GLY A 73 -6.64 10.76 -11.43
N ASP A 74 -6.53 9.91 -10.40
CA ASP A 74 -6.57 10.38 -9.01
C ASP A 74 -5.38 11.32 -8.72
N PRO A 75 -5.63 12.46 -8.06
CA PRO A 75 -4.56 13.36 -7.65
C PRO A 75 -3.92 12.82 -6.36
N VAL A 76 -2.60 12.73 -6.34
CA VAL A 76 -1.85 12.08 -5.26
C VAL A 76 -0.60 12.87 -4.87
N VAL A 77 -0.24 12.73 -3.60
CA VAL A 77 1.06 13.11 -3.04
C VAL A 77 1.84 11.84 -2.75
N VAL A 78 3.04 11.74 -3.31
CA VAL A 78 3.95 10.60 -3.13
C VAL A 78 5.22 11.09 -2.45
N SER A 79 5.65 10.39 -1.40
CA SER A 79 6.97 10.60 -0.80
C SER A 79 7.72 9.28 -0.70
N GLY A 80 9.01 9.30 -1.03
CA GLY A 80 9.79 8.08 -1.16
C GLY A 80 11.24 8.34 -1.51
N ARG A 81 11.93 7.25 -1.89
CA ARG A 81 13.34 7.30 -2.28
C ARG A 81 13.43 7.38 -3.80
N LEU A 82 14.21 8.33 -4.30
CA LEU A 82 14.47 8.46 -5.73
C LEU A 82 15.43 7.35 -6.17
N ARG A 83 15.05 6.64 -7.23
CA ARG A 83 15.89 5.64 -7.90
C ARG A 83 16.00 5.99 -9.36
N VAL A 84 17.22 5.96 -9.89
CA VAL A 84 17.45 5.99 -11.33
C VAL A 84 17.85 4.58 -11.71
N ARG A 85 17.02 3.92 -12.52
CA ARG A 85 17.33 2.61 -13.08
C ARG A 85 17.83 2.77 -14.49
N GLU A 86 18.80 1.97 -14.84
CA GLU A 86 19.31 1.90 -16.19
C GLU A 86 19.09 0.48 -16.70
N TRP A 87 18.61 0.37 -17.93
CA TRP A 87 18.41 -0.91 -18.59
C TRP A 87 18.81 -0.80 -20.05
N GLU A 88 19.21 -1.93 -20.63
CA GLU A 88 19.56 -2.03 -22.04
C GLU A 88 18.32 -2.44 -22.82
N GLU A 89 18.01 -1.67 -23.85
CA GLU A 89 16.96 -1.95 -24.81
C GLU A 89 17.64 -2.13 -26.17
N GLY A 90 17.99 -3.37 -26.50
CA GLY A 90 18.85 -3.68 -27.65
C GLY A 90 20.25 -3.07 -27.47
N GLU A 91 20.73 -2.30 -28.44
CA GLU A 91 22.02 -1.59 -28.36
C GLU A 91 21.96 -0.26 -27.58
N ARG A 92 20.79 0.15 -27.08
CA ARG A 92 20.62 1.45 -26.42
C ARG A 92 20.47 1.31 -24.92
N ARG A 93 21.33 2.00 -24.17
CA ARG A 93 21.16 2.20 -22.72
C ARG A 93 20.06 3.25 -22.49
N ARG A 94 19.02 2.88 -21.76
CA ARG A 94 17.96 3.77 -21.30
C ARG A 94 18.10 3.97 -19.80
N SER A 95 17.73 5.15 -19.34
CA SER A 95 17.55 5.43 -17.92
C SER A 95 16.10 5.82 -17.64
N GLY A 96 15.60 5.41 -16.49
CA GLY A 96 14.26 5.73 -16.01
C GLY A 96 14.29 6.14 -14.57
N VAL A 97 13.46 7.13 -14.25
CA VAL A 97 13.29 7.63 -12.89
C VAL A 97 12.13 6.89 -12.22
N GLU A 98 12.42 6.38 -11.04
CA GLU A 98 11.47 5.68 -10.18
C GLU A 98 11.46 6.29 -8.77
N ILE A 99 10.33 6.15 -8.09
CA ILE A 99 10.19 6.46 -6.68
C ILE A 99 9.81 5.19 -5.94
N ASP A 100 10.69 4.71 -5.07
CA ASP A 100 10.36 3.71 -4.07
C ASP A 100 9.50 4.39 -2.99
N ALA A 101 8.18 4.24 -3.10
CA ALA A 101 7.21 4.92 -2.27
C ALA A 101 7.30 4.45 -0.81
N ARG A 102 7.42 5.42 0.10
CA ARG A 102 7.30 5.23 1.54
C ARG A 102 5.91 5.60 2.03
N SER A 103 5.31 6.62 1.42
CA SER A 103 3.94 7.07 1.70
C SER A 103 3.30 7.61 0.44
N VAL A 104 2.01 7.31 0.27
CA VAL A 104 1.17 7.85 -0.80
C VAL A 104 -0.19 8.16 -0.22
N GLY A 105 -0.78 9.29 -0.61
CA GLY A 105 -2.14 9.66 -0.25
C GLY A 105 -2.80 10.49 -1.35
N HIS A 106 -4.13 10.57 -1.32
CA HIS A 106 -4.86 11.50 -2.18
C HIS A 106 -4.49 12.94 -1.83
N ASP A 107 -4.35 13.77 -2.86
CA ASP A 107 -4.19 15.22 -2.71
C ASP A 107 -5.56 15.85 -2.44
N LEU A 108 -5.81 16.13 -1.16
CA LEU A 108 -7.09 16.68 -0.70
C LEU A 108 -7.28 18.16 -1.07
N SER A 109 -6.27 18.83 -1.65
CA SER A 109 -6.48 20.16 -2.24
C SER A 109 -7.39 20.12 -3.47
N ARG A 110 -7.57 18.93 -4.07
CA ARG A 110 -8.36 18.72 -5.28
C ARG A 110 -9.62 17.89 -5.07
N GLY A 111 -9.94 17.51 -3.83
CA GLY A 111 -11.12 16.71 -3.53
C GLY A 111 -11.13 16.10 -2.13
N THR A 112 -12.08 15.19 -1.90
CA THR A 112 -12.28 14.52 -0.61
C THR A 112 -11.93 13.03 -0.69
N SER A 113 -11.50 12.43 0.42
CA SER A 113 -11.24 10.98 0.50
C SER A 113 -11.73 10.41 1.83
N ALA A 114 -12.15 9.15 1.84
CA ALA A 114 -12.57 8.44 3.04
C ALA A 114 -11.48 7.45 3.48
N PHE A 115 -10.91 7.66 4.66
CA PHE A 115 -9.91 6.76 5.23
C PHE A 115 -10.58 5.57 5.94
N ARG A 116 -10.02 4.38 5.75
CA ARG A 116 -10.40 3.17 6.47
C ARG A 116 -9.15 2.50 7.02
N TRP A 117 -9.23 2.01 8.24
CA TRP A 117 -8.15 1.23 8.81
C TRP A 117 -8.01 -0.08 8.06
N ALA A 118 -6.78 -0.42 7.68
CA ALA A 118 -6.48 -1.73 7.14
C ALA A 118 -6.69 -2.78 8.25
N VAL A 119 -7.64 -3.68 8.06
CA VAL A 119 -7.81 -4.84 8.93
C VAL A 119 -6.64 -5.77 8.65
N ARG A 120 -5.64 -5.76 9.53
CA ARG A 120 -4.61 -6.81 9.52
C ARG A 120 -5.29 -8.07 10.03
N GLY A 121 -5.71 -8.95 9.11
CA GLY A 121 -6.09 -10.31 9.49
C GLY A 121 -4.93 -10.90 10.29
N LYS A 122 -5.17 -11.21 11.57
CA LYS A 122 -4.29 -12.10 12.32
C LYS A 122 -4.30 -13.39 11.52
N SER A 123 -3.16 -13.81 10.97
CA SER A 123 -3.03 -15.14 10.38
C SER A 123 -3.46 -16.14 11.46
N GLU A 124 -4.59 -16.79 11.24
CA GLU A 124 -5.10 -17.87 12.07
C GLU A 124 -4.26 -19.14 11.83
N GLN A 125 -2.97 -19.02 12.13
CA GLN A 125 -1.97 -20.07 12.08
C GLN A 125 -1.11 -19.99 13.33
N GLN A 126 -1.78 -19.97 14.49
CA GLN A 126 -1.17 -20.36 15.77
C GLN A 126 -2.24 -20.72 16.81
N TRP A 127 -3.16 -21.62 16.45
CA TRP A 127 -3.87 -22.44 17.45
C TRP A 127 -4.23 -23.80 16.83
N ALA A 128 -3.20 -24.53 16.39
CA ALA A 128 -3.27 -25.96 16.18
C ALA A 128 -2.20 -26.61 17.07
N GLY A 129 -2.35 -26.44 18.37
CA GLY A 129 -1.40 -26.95 19.36
C GLY A 129 -2.03 -26.91 20.75
N SER A 130 -2.37 -28.10 21.25
CA SER A 130 -2.86 -28.42 22.60
C SER A 130 -4.19 -27.79 23.02
N GLY A 131 -5.27 -28.54 22.75
CA GLY A 131 -6.59 -28.31 23.36
C GLY A 131 -7.36 -29.63 23.45
N GLY A 132 -6.71 -30.68 23.95
CA GLY A 132 -7.41 -31.93 24.27
C GLY A 132 -8.47 -31.67 25.33
N LEU A 133 -9.72 -32.04 25.03
CA LEU A 133 -10.86 -31.94 25.92
C LEU A 133 -10.64 -32.86 27.15
N PRO A 134 -10.75 -32.38 28.41
CA PRO A 134 -10.84 -33.28 29.54
C PRO A 134 -12.29 -33.73 29.71
N VAL A 135 -12.50 -35.04 29.67
CA VAL A 135 -13.76 -35.74 29.98
C VAL A 135 -14.04 -35.61 31.49
N PRO A 136 -15.28 -35.32 31.95
CA PRO A 136 -15.58 -35.30 33.37
C PRO A 136 -16.04 -36.68 33.86
N GLY A 137 -15.39 -37.23 34.89
CA GLY A 137 -15.91 -38.40 35.60
C GLY A 137 -14.97 -39.03 36.63
N GLY A 138 -15.34 -38.96 37.93
CA GLY A 138 -14.95 -39.93 38.97
C GLY A 138 -14.10 -39.37 40.14
N PRO A 139 -14.36 -39.76 41.42
CA PRO A 139 -14.03 -38.92 42.58
C PRO A 139 -12.71 -39.23 43.34
N ALA A 140 -12.22 -38.17 43.97
CA ALA A 140 -11.41 -38.01 45.19
C ALA A 140 -10.59 -39.18 45.77
N GLY A 141 -9.27 -38.95 45.86
CA GLY A 141 -8.35 -39.62 46.79
C GLY A 141 -7.30 -38.62 47.32
N PRO A 142 -6.80 -38.77 48.56
CA PRO A 142 -6.21 -37.67 49.32
C PRO A 142 -4.74 -37.40 49.01
N ILE A 143 -4.41 -36.11 49.11
CA ILE A 143 -3.07 -35.51 49.13
C ILE A 143 -2.24 -35.99 50.33
N VAL A 144 -1.03 -36.50 50.07
CA VAL A 144 0.03 -36.67 51.06
C VAL A 144 1.34 -36.10 50.48
N GLY A 145 2.04 -35.29 51.27
CA GLY A 145 3.23 -34.55 50.85
C GLY A 145 4.56 -35.20 51.25
N GLY A 146 5.66 -34.67 50.70
CA GLY A 146 7.03 -34.89 51.16
C GLY A 146 8.08 -35.05 50.04
N PRO A 147 9.35 -34.68 50.28
CA PRO A 147 10.02 -33.66 49.46
C PRO A 147 11.30 -34.16 48.74
N GLY A 148 11.82 -33.38 47.77
CA GLY A 148 13.24 -33.44 47.41
C GLY A 148 13.63 -33.03 46.00
N GLY A 149 14.36 -31.90 45.90
CA GLY A 149 15.60 -31.82 45.13
C GLY A 149 15.53 -31.44 43.64
N GLY A 150 16.23 -30.37 43.27
CA GLY A 150 16.73 -30.20 41.90
C GLY A 150 16.69 -28.78 41.33
N LEU A 151 17.52 -27.90 41.88
CA LEU A 151 17.88 -26.62 41.27
C LEU A 151 18.89 -26.93 40.15
N GLY A 152 18.57 -26.62 38.90
CA GLY A 152 19.45 -26.81 37.75
C GLY A 152 19.46 -25.58 36.86
N ALA A 153 20.53 -24.81 36.93
CA ALA A 153 20.84 -23.66 36.09
C ALA A 153 21.50 -24.09 34.76
N GLY A 154 21.28 -23.31 33.71
CA GLY A 154 21.99 -23.33 32.43
C GLY A 154 21.28 -22.38 31.45
N ALA A 155 21.64 -21.10 31.34
CA ALA A 155 22.84 -20.51 30.74
C ALA A 155 22.94 -20.70 29.21
N GLY A 156 22.72 -19.58 28.50
CA GLY A 156 23.48 -19.18 27.32
C GLY A 156 22.99 -19.65 25.95
N ALA A 157 22.64 -18.68 25.09
CA ALA A 157 23.42 -18.38 23.88
C ALA A 157 22.71 -17.30 23.05
N GLY A 158 23.35 -16.13 22.92
CA GLY A 158 23.05 -15.20 21.84
C GLY A 158 23.73 -15.64 20.55
N ALA A 159 23.18 -15.21 19.41
CA ALA A 159 23.92 -15.04 18.18
C ALA A 159 23.11 -14.09 17.27
N GLY A 160 23.66 -12.91 17.02
CA GLY A 160 23.24 -12.09 15.89
C GLY A 160 23.82 -12.65 14.59
N ALA A 161 23.21 -12.26 13.47
CA ALA A 161 23.91 -12.13 12.19
C ALA A 161 23.01 -11.36 11.24
N GLY A 162 23.49 -10.21 10.78
CA GLY A 162 22.96 -9.58 9.58
C GLY A 162 23.19 -10.48 8.38
N ALA A 163 22.30 -10.38 7.41
CA ALA A 163 22.56 -10.79 6.05
C ALA A 163 21.82 -9.80 5.14
N ASP A 164 22.60 -8.83 4.69
CA ASP A 164 22.32 -7.99 3.54
C ASP A 164 22.14 -8.91 2.31
N GLY A 165 20.89 -9.13 1.92
CA GLY A 165 20.52 -9.77 0.67
C GLY A 165 19.79 -8.76 -0.21
N GLY A 166 20.53 -8.01 -1.03
CA GLY A 166 19.95 -7.10 -2.00
C GLY A 166 19.12 -7.87 -3.04
N PRO A 167 17.92 -7.42 -3.43
CA PRO A 167 17.20 -8.08 -4.51
C PRO A 167 17.74 -7.57 -5.85
N GLY A 168 18.15 -8.54 -6.67
CA GLY A 168 18.50 -8.37 -8.07
C GLY A 168 17.34 -7.87 -8.93
N SER A 169 17.64 -7.74 -10.22
CA SER A 169 16.79 -7.17 -11.27
C SER A 169 15.34 -7.64 -11.23
N ILE A 170 14.40 -6.70 -11.32
CA ILE A 170 12.94 -6.97 -11.39
C ILE A 170 12.48 -7.47 -12.77
N ALA A 171 13.40 -7.96 -13.61
CA ALA A 171 13.12 -8.42 -14.97
C ALA A 171 12.86 -9.93 -15.07
N GLU A 172 12.67 -10.63 -13.93
CA GLU A 172 12.47 -12.08 -13.94
C GLU A 172 11.00 -12.45 -13.67
N ALA A 173 10.36 -12.97 -14.72
CA ALA A 173 9.09 -13.67 -14.79
C ALA A 173 8.07 -13.37 -13.68
N LEU A 174 7.33 -12.27 -13.84
CA LEU A 174 6.11 -12.01 -13.09
C LEU A 174 5.05 -13.03 -13.52
N ALA A 175 4.83 -14.07 -12.71
CA ALA A 175 3.55 -14.76 -12.76
C ALA A 175 2.46 -13.73 -12.43
N GLU A 176 1.35 -13.73 -13.16
CA GLU A 176 0.15 -12.95 -12.78
C GLU A 176 -0.72 -13.84 -11.86
N PRO A 177 -0.54 -13.85 -10.53
CA PRO A 177 -1.53 -14.46 -9.67
C PRO A 177 -2.78 -13.58 -9.68
N ALA A 178 -3.94 -14.22 -9.72
CA ALA A 178 -5.23 -13.56 -9.56
C ALA A 178 -5.19 -12.63 -8.33
N VAL A 179 -5.62 -11.39 -8.54
CA VAL A 179 -5.77 -10.40 -7.47
C VAL A 179 -6.60 -11.05 -6.34
N PRO A 180 -6.08 -11.14 -5.09
CA PRO A 180 -6.81 -11.79 -4.01
C PRO A 180 -8.24 -11.29 -3.87
N ASP A 181 -9.21 -12.19 -3.65
CA ASP A 181 -10.65 -11.86 -3.63
C ASP A 181 -11.02 -10.71 -2.69
N TRP A 182 -10.28 -10.55 -1.59
CA TRP A 182 -10.49 -9.44 -0.66
C TRP A 182 -10.15 -8.07 -1.27
N ILE A 183 -9.19 -8.01 -2.18
CA ILE A 183 -8.85 -6.80 -2.95
C ILE A 183 -9.94 -6.53 -3.98
N VAL A 184 -10.40 -7.55 -4.71
CA VAL A 184 -11.51 -7.42 -5.68
C VAL A 184 -12.79 -6.96 -4.97
N ALA A 185 -13.11 -7.56 -3.81
CA ALA A 185 -14.22 -7.16 -2.98
C ALA A 185 -14.09 -5.72 -2.46
N ALA A 186 -12.89 -5.29 -2.06
CA ALA A 186 -12.63 -3.92 -1.64
C ALA A 186 -12.83 -2.90 -2.78
N VAL A 187 -12.37 -3.24 -4.00
CA VAL A 187 -12.55 -2.40 -5.20
C VAL A 187 -14.03 -2.30 -5.60
N HIS A 188 -14.77 -3.41 -5.57
CA HIS A 188 -16.21 -3.42 -5.86
C HIS A 188 -17.01 -2.65 -4.82
N ALA A 189 -16.69 -2.82 -3.53
CA ALA A 189 -17.29 -2.02 -2.46
C ALA A 189 -17.02 -0.52 -2.66
N ARG A 190 -15.83 -0.14 -3.16
CA ARG A 190 -15.50 1.26 -3.47
C ARG A 190 -16.35 1.80 -4.62
N ARG A 191 -16.48 1.07 -5.74
CA ARG A 191 -17.36 1.47 -6.86
C ARG A 191 -18.80 1.67 -6.41
N ALA A 192 -19.31 0.79 -5.56
CA ALA A 192 -20.66 0.94 -4.99
C ALA A 192 -20.78 2.19 -4.11
N SER A 193 -19.77 2.50 -3.28
CA SER A 193 -19.79 3.69 -2.42
C SER A 193 -19.58 5.02 -3.17
N VAL A 194 -18.80 5.03 -4.25
CA VAL A 194 -18.66 6.21 -5.11
C VAL A 194 -19.97 6.47 -5.86
N ALA A 195 -20.58 5.43 -6.43
CA ALA A 195 -21.90 5.53 -7.06
C ALA A 195 -22.97 6.03 -6.07
N ALA A 196 -22.94 5.56 -4.81
CA ALA A 196 -23.85 6.06 -3.78
C ALA A 196 -23.60 7.53 -3.40
N ALA A 197 -22.35 7.98 -3.39
CA ALA A 197 -21.98 9.37 -3.14
C ALA A 197 -22.38 10.30 -4.30
N GLU A 198 -22.24 9.85 -5.56
CA GLU A 198 -22.68 10.60 -6.75
C GLU A 198 -24.21 10.73 -6.79
N VAL A 199 -24.96 9.68 -6.42
CA VAL A 199 -26.43 9.75 -6.30
C VAL A 199 -26.87 10.73 -5.20
N SER A 200 -26.12 10.82 -4.10
CA SER A 200 -26.41 11.78 -3.02
C SER A 200 -26.04 13.23 -3.39
N ALA A 201 -25.12 13.45 -4.33
CA ALA A 201 -24.73 14.78 -4.81
C ALA A 201 -25.66 15.30 -5.93
N GLY A 202 -26.46 14.43 -6.55
CA GLY A 202 -27.38 14.76 -7.65
C GLY A 202 -28.84 15.03 -7.25
N GLY A 203 -29.12 15.41 -5.99
CA GLY A 203 -30.47 15.79 -5.57
C GLY A 203 -31.04 16.92 -6.44
N PRO A 204 -32.35 16.89 -6.80
CA PRO A 204 -32.91 17.82 -7.77
C PRO A 204 -32.76 19.26 -7.26
N VAL A 205 -32.08 20.09 -8.03
CA VAL A 205 -32.12 21.55 -7.84
C VAL A 205 -33.56 21.95 -8.12
N THR A 206 -34.30 22.28 -7.07
CA THR A 206 -35.64 22.85 -7.20
C THR A 206 -35.51 24.22 -7.84
N GLU A 207 -35.68 24.29 -9.16
CA GLU A 207 -36.08 25.53 -9.83
C GLU A 207 -37.44 25.93 -9.28
N GLY A 208 -37.45 26.82 -8.30
CA GLY A 208 -38.66 27.28 -7.68
C GLY A 208 -38.39 28.43 -6.73
N GLU A 209 -38.80 29.62 -7.17
CA GLU A 209 -39.03 30.83 -6.36
C GLU A 209 -37.95 31.92 -6.40
N VAL A 210 -37.84 32.56 -7.57
CA VAL A 210 -37.68 34.01 -7.64
C VAL A 210 -39.02 34.61 -8.07
N ALA A 211 -39.84 34.99 -7.09
CA ALA A 211 -40.98 35.88 -7.26
C ALA A 211 -41.05 36.84 -6.07
N ALA A 212 -40.82 38.13 -6.36
CA ALA A 212 -41.21 39.33 -5.61
C ALA A 212 -40.75 39.47 -4.13
N VAL A 213 -39.86 40.43 -3.85
CA VAL A 213 -40.14 41.79 -3.31
C VAL A 213 -38.88 42.64 -3.51
#